data_AF-L2GTV0-F1
#
_entry.id   AF-L2GTV0-F1
#
_cell.length_a   1.000
_cell.length_b   1.000
_cell.length_c   1.000
_cell.angle_alpha   90.00
_cell.angle_beta   90.00
_cell.angle_gamma   90.00
#
_symmetry.space_group_name_H-M   'P 1'
#
loop_
_entity.id
_entity.type
_entity.pdbx_description
1 polymer ?
#
loop_
_entity_poly.entity_id
_entity_poly.type
_entity_poly.pdbx_seq_one_letter_code
_entity_poly.pdbx_strand_id
1 'polypeptide(L)'
;MILIIDVYEIPAEKIIQHIYGTKMFKEITEKESVPNIESSAIFQHLNAVRTADPANFFVRSENYDCKTLSKLKYYFDEVCEVSGTLLKITEKKKREVRFYDIVRDEKEIVDFVRIKDDLGEKVGGTAISRTIKPYLDAQEDEVVLFPSDEE
;
A
#
# COMPACT_ATOMS: atom_id res chain seq x y z
N MET A 1 6.01 -8.13 -6.51
CA MET A 1 4.76 -7.68 -7.16
C MET A 1 4.55 -6.20 -6.89
N ILE A 2 4.16 -5.43 -7.90
CA ILE A 2 3.94 -3.99 -7.83
C ILE A 2 2.44 -3.69 -7.92
N LEU A 3 1.93 -2.78 -7.08
CA LEU A 3 0.60 -2.21 -7.19
C LEU A 3 0.69 -0.73 -7.55
N ILE A 4 -0.04 -0.30 -8.57
CA ILE A 4 -0.26 1.11 -8.88
C ILE A 4 -1.67 1.49 -8.47
N ILE A 5 -1.80 2.48 -7.60
CA ILE A 5 -3.06 3.11 -7.25
C ILE A 5 -3.10 4.41 -8.03
N ASP A 6 -3.79 4.37 -9.16
CA ASP A 6 -3.98 5.52 -10.02
C ASP A 6 -5.21 6.33 -9.59
N VAL A 7 -5.27 7.56 -10.11
CA VAL A 7 -6.38 8.50 -9.97
C VAL A 7 -6.79 8.92 -11.38
N TYR A 8 -8.04 9.34 -11.60
CA TYR A 8 -8.50 9.75 -12.94
C TYR A 8 -7.57 10.74 -13.64
N GLU A 9 -6.97 11.68 -12.90
CA GLU A 9 -6.05 12.67 -13.45
C GLU A 9 -4.71 12.10 -13.91
N ILE A 10 -4.26 11.00 -13.32
CA ILE A 10 -2.95 10.40 -13.54
C ILE A 10 -3.13 8.89 -13.73
N PRO A 11 -3.36 8.45 -14.98
CA PRO A 11 -3.68 7.06 -15.25
C PRO A 11 -2.46 6.16 -15.07
N ALA A 12 -2.68 4.91 -14.62
CA ALA A 12 -1.59 3.97 -14.36
C ALA A 12 -0.68 3.78 -15.57
N GLU A 13 -1.19 3.84 -16.79
CA GLU A 13 -0.44 3.69 -18.03
C GLU A 13 0.75 4.66 -18.11
N LYS A 14 0.56 5.91 -17.66
CA LYS A 14 1.62 6.92 -17.66
C LYS A 14 2.69 6.59 -16.61
N ILE A 15 2.28 6.18 -15.40
CA ILE A 15 3.22 5.74 -14.35
C ILE A 15 4.03 4.53 -14.83
N ILE A 16 3.34 3.56 -15.42
CA ILE A 16 3.94 2.33 -15.96
C ILE A 16 4.99 2.66 -17.01
N GLN A 17 4.64 3.52 -17.97
CA GLN A 17 5.52 3.89 -19.08
C GLN A 17 6.77 4.62 -18.58
N HIS A 18 6.62 5.60 -17.69
CA HIS A 18 7.72 6.46 -17.28
C HIS A 18 8.61 5.88 -16.17
N ILE A 19 8.02 5.15 -15.22
CA ILE A 19 8.77 4.61 -14.07
C ILE A 19 9.29 3.19 -14.33
N TYR A 20 8.44 2.33 -14.88
CA TYR A 20 8.74 0.90 -14.97
C TYR A 20 9.15 0.45 -16.36
N GLY A 21 8.76 1.17 -17.42
CA GLY A 21 9.08 0.83 -18.81
C GLY A 21 8.54 -0.52 -19.28
N THR A 22 7.62 -1.17 -18.55
CA THR A 22 7.12 -2.52 -18.86
C THR A 22 5.60 -2.55 -19.00
N LYS A 23 5.06 -3.26 -19.99
CA LYS A 23 3.60 -3.37 -20.20
C LYS A 23 2.91 -4.46 -19.39
N MET A 24 3.61 -5.11 -18.45
CA MET A 24 3.08 -6.28 -17.73
C MET A 24 2.31 -5.89 -16.47
N PHE A 25 1.28 -5.06 -16.63
CA PHE A 25 0.37 -4.69 -15.55
C PHE A 25 -1.05 -5.12 -15.90
N LYS A 26 -1.78 -5.67 -14.93
CA LYS A 26 -3.18 -6.08 -15.07
C LYS A 26 -4.07 -5.21 -14.18
N GLU A 27 -5.21 -4.78 -14.70
CA GLU A 27 -6.21 -4.09 -13.89
C GLU A 27 -6.87 -5.09 -12.93
N ILE A 28 -6.99 -4.71 -11.66
CA ILE A 28 -7.93 -5.38 -10.76
C ILE A 28 -9.25 -4.65 -10.91
N THR A 29 -10.21 -5.29 -11.57
CA THR A 29 -11.59 -4.82 -11.64
C THR A 29 -12.44 -5.58 -10.61
N GLU A 30 -13.26 -4.85 -9.87
CA GLU A 30 -14.28 -5.49 -9.04
C GLU A 30 -15.31 -6.12 -9.99
N LYS A 31 -15.39 -7.45 -10.04
CA LYS A 31 -16.44 -8.11 -10.82
C LYS A 31 -17.77 -7.91 -10.10
N GLU A 32 -18.70 -7.20 -10.74
CA GLU A 32 -20.06 -6.88 -10.27
C GLU A 32 -20.96 -8.11 -9.93
N SER A 33 -20.46 -9.34 -10.02
CA SER A 33 -21.28 -10.55 -9.96
C SER A 33 -21.16 -11.38 -8.67
N VAL A 34 -20.81 -10.77 -7.53
CA VAL A 34 -20.89 -11.48 -6.23
C VAL A 34 -21.69 -10.64 -5.23
N PRO A 35 -22.98 -10.96 -5.01
CA PRO A 35 -23.91 -10.11 -4.26
C PRO A 35 -23.74 -10.23 -2.74
N ASN A 36 -22.71 -10.90 -2.25
CA ASN A 36 -22.48 -11.00 -0.82
C ASN A 36 -21.05 -11.42 -0.51
N ILE A 37 -20.52 -10.78 0.55
CA ILE A 37 -19.21 -11.00 1.18
C ILE A 37 -18.10 -10.16 0.55
N GLU A 38 -17.84 -9.03 1.22
CA GLU A 38 -16.56 -8.36 1.32
C GLU A 38 -15.36 -9.26 0.94
N SER A 39 -14.46 -8.77 0.08
CA SER A 39 -13.03 -9.12 0.16
C SER A 39 -12.57 -10.52 -0.34
N SER A 40 -13.34 -11.62 -0.27
CA SER A 40 -12.70 -12.96 -0.34
C SER A 40 -12.11 -13.33 -1.72
N ALA A 41 -12.84 -13.11 -2.82
CA ALA A 41 -12.45 -13.61 -4.14
C ALA A 41 -11.21 -12.88 -4.71
N ILE A 42 -11.14 -11.55 -4.55
CA ILE A 42 -10.01 -10.74 -5.01
C ILE A 42 -8.75 -11.12 -4.21
N PHE A 43 -8.84 -11.23 -2.87
CA PHE A 43 -7.69 -11.57 -2.04
C PHE A 43 -7.26 -13.04 -2.18
N GLN A 44 -8.19 -13.97 -2.39
CA GLN A 44 -7.86 -15.36 -2.75
C GLN A 44 -7.12 -15.43 -4.08
N HIS A 45 -7.57 -14.68 -5.08
CA HIS A 45 -6.87 -14.58 -6.36
C HIS A 45 -5.48 -13.98 -6.21
N LEU A 46 -5.33 -12.87 -5.48
CA LEU A 46 -4.02 -12.25 -5.24
C LEU A 46 -3.05 -13.19 -4.49
N ASN A 47 -3.55 -13.96 -3.52
CA ASN A 47 -2.74 -14.96 -2.83
C ASN A 47 -2.28 -16.09 -3.77
N ALA A 48 -3.15 -16.55 -4.67
CA ALA A 48 -2.79 -17.57 -5.65
C ALA A 48 -1.79 -17.05 -6.71
N VAL A 49 -1.95 -15.81 -7.17
CA VAL A 49 -1.01 -15.19 -8.13
C VAL A 49 0.36 -15.01 -7.49
N ARG A 50 0.41 -14.57 -6.22
CA ARG A 50 1.67 -14.37 -5.50
C ARG A 50 2.54 -15.63 -5.43
N THR A 51 1.95 -16.82 -5.41
CA THR A 51 2.69 -18.09 -5.28
C THR A 51 3.05 -18.73 -6.62
N ALA A 52 2.29 -18.47 -7.68
CA ALA A 52 2.45 -19.15 -8.98
C ALA A 52 3.19 -18.31 -10.04
N ASP A 53 2.81 -17.04 -10.22
CA ASP A 53 3.36 -16.16 -11.26
C ASP A 53 3.26 -14.69 -10.82
N PRO A 54 4.37 -14.04 -10.42
CA PRO A 54 4.32 -12.69 -9.88
C PRO A 54 3.98 -11.66 -10.96
N ALA A 55 2.69 -11.37 -11.12
CA ALA A 55 2.19 -10.28 -11.97
C ALA A 55 2.19 -8.93 -11.23
N ASN A 56 2.27 -7.83 -11.99
CA ASN A 56 2.05 -6.48 -11.49
C ASN A 56 0.63 -6.02 -11.79
N PHE A 57 0.10 -5.12 -10.96
CA PHE A 57 -1.30 -4.75 -10.99
C PHE A 57 -1.50 -3.24 -10.85
N PHE A 58 -2.64 -2.76 -11.32
CA PHE A 58 -3.11 -1.41 -11.03
C PHE A 58 -4.60 -1.41 -10.64
N VAL A 59 -4.99 -0.37 -9.91
CA VAL A 59 -6.37 -0.09 -9.50
C VAL A 59 -6.64 1.40 -9.62
N ARG A 60 -7.89 1.73 -9.95
CA ARG A 60 -8.41 3.09 -9.87
C ARG A 60 -8.90 3.38 -8.47
N SER A 61 -8.34 4.37 -7.80
CA SER A 61 -8.69 4.68 -6.41
C SER A 61 -10.19 4.96 -6.23
N GLU A 62 -10.84 5.51 -7.25
CA GLU A 62 -12.27 5.87 -7.25
C GLU A 62 -13.20 4.66 -7.19
N ASN A 63 -12.73 3.49 -7.59
CA ASN A 63 -13.52 2.25 -7.62
C ASN A 63 -13.51 1.51 -6.27
N TYR A 64 -12.71 1.96 -5.31
CA TYR A 64 -12.49 1.23 -4.06
C TYR A 64 -12.58 2.14 -2.84
N ASP A 65 -13.17 1.64 -1.76
CA ASP A 65 -13.15 2.34 -0.49
C ASP A 65 -11.75 2.29 0.17
N CYS A 66 -11.49 3.22 1.08
CA CYS A 66 -10.20 3.33 1.77
C CYS A 66 -9.78 2.03 2.49
N LYS A 67 -10.74 1.26 3.00
CA LYS A 67 -10.46 -0.02 3.69
C LYS A 67 -10.00 -1.09 2.71
N THR A 68 -10.66 -1.22 1.55
CA THR A 68 -10.25 -2.18 0.52
C THR A 68 -8.91 -1.82 -0.08
N LEU A 69 -8.65 -0.54 -0.38
CA LEU A 69 -7.33 -0.09 -0.83
C LEU A 69 -6.24 -0.42 0.18
N SER A 70 -6.49 -0.21 1.48
CA SER A 70 -5.52 -0.54 2.54
C SER A 70 -5.22 -2.04 2.60
N LYS A 71 -6.25 -2.89 2.46
CA LYS A 71 -6.08 -4.35 2.38
C LYS A 71 -5.32 -4.77 1.12
N LEU A 72 -5.62 -4.19 -0.04
CA LEU A 72 -4.93 -4.46 -1.30
C LEU A 72 -3.44 -4.20 -1.17
N LYS A 73 -3.07 -3.01 -0.65
CA LYS A 73 -1.68 -2.62 -0.43
C LYS A 73 -0.90 -3.70 0.29
N TYR A 74 -1.46 -4.39 1.29
CA TYR A 74 -0.78 -5.42 2.09
C TYR A 74 -0.12 -6.53 1.22
N TYR A 75 -0.76 -6.92 0.12
CA TYR A 75 -0.33 -8.07 -0.69
C TYR A 75 0.84 -7.77 -1.65
N PHE A 76 1.23 -6.50 -1.80
CA PHE A 76 2.24 -6.08 -2.75
C PHE A 76 3.55 -5.68 -2.07
N ASP A 77 4.66 -5.93 -2.76
CA ASP A 77 6.02 -5.59 -2.29
C ASP A 77 6.32 -4.10 -2.50
N GLU A 78 5.81 -3.55 -3.59
CA GLU A 78 5.96 -2.15 -3.97
C GLU A 78 4.57 -1.55 -4.25
N VAL A 79 4.31 -0.36 -3.71
CA VAL A 79 3.04 0.34 -3.88
C VAL A 79 3.33 1.75 -4.40
N CYS A 80 2.77 2.08 -5.56
CA CYS A 80 2.71 3.42 -6.13
C CYS A 80 1.38 4.07 -5.77
N GLU A 81 1.44 5.24 -5.14
CA GLU A 81 0.26 6.02 -4.76
C GLU A 81 0.39 7.43 -5.33
N VAL A 82 -0.65 7.88 -6.03
CA VAL A 82 -0.75 9.25 -6.50
C VAL A 82 -1.53 10.10 -5.51
N SER A 83 -1.01 11.27 -5.19
CA SER A 83 -1.68 12.28 -4.38
C SER A 83 -1.46 13.67 -5.00
N GLY A 84 -2.40 14.12 -5.81
CA GLY A 84 -2.29 15.42 -6.50
C GLY A 84 -1.15 15.42 -7.52
N THR A 85 -0.13 16.24 -7.28
CA THR A 85 1.09 16.30 -8.12
C THR A 85 2.20 15.38 -7.64
N LEU A 86 1.99 14.61 -6.58
CA LEU A 86 3.02 13.74 -6.01
C LEU A 86 2.74 12.27 -6.32
N LEU A 87 3.77 11.55 -6.77
CA LEU A 87 3.79 10.10 -6.85
C LEU A 87 4.71 9.57 -5.74
N LYS A 88 4.14 8.75 -4.84
CA LYS A 88 4.86 8.07 -3.78
C LYS A 88 5.02 6.61 -4.12
N ILE A 89 6.25 6.12 -4.13
CA ILE A 89 6.58 4.70 -4.32
C ILE A 89 7.10 4.14 -3.00
N THR A 90 6.41 3.16 -2.44
CA THR A 90 6.80 2.50 -1.18
C THR A 90 7.28 1.08 -1.46
N GLU A 91 8.59 0.84 -1.29
CA GLU A 91 9.20 -0.48 -1.37
C GLU A 91 9.31 -1.11 0.02
N LYS A 92 8.43 -2.06 0.33
CA LYS A 92 8.36 -2.67 1.66
C LYS A 92 9.55 -3.55 1.99
N LYS A 93 10.06 -4.30 1.00
CA LYS A 93 11.21 -5.20 1.19
C LYS A 93 12.49 -4.43 1.56
N LYS A 94 12.70 -3.26 0.94
CA LYS A 94 13.85 -2.39 1.20
C LYS A 94 13.60 -1.36 2.32
N ARG A 95 12.34 -1.22 2.75
CA ARG A 95 11.90 -0.13 3.65
C ARG A 95 12.26 1.25 3.09
N GLU A 96 12.16 1.40 1.78
CA GLU A 96 12.48 2.64 1.06
C GLU A 96 11.17 3.31 0.60
N VAL A 97 11.11 4.63 0.74
CA VAL A 97 10.03 5.45 0.19
C VAL A 97 10.67 6.44 -0.77
N ARG A 98 10.20 6.45 -2.02
CA ARG A 98 10.70 7.34 -3.08
C ARG A 98 9.57 8.28 -3.48
N PHE A 99 9.87 9.56 -3.58
CA PHE A 99 8.92 10.58 -4.02
C PHE A 99 9.30 11.10 -5.41
N TYR A 100 8.29 11.31 -6.25
CA TYR A 100 8.41 11.89 -7.56
C TYR A 100 7.41 13.02 -7.69
N ASP A 101 7.87 14.14 -8.24
CA ASP A 101 7.01 15.24 -8.67
C ASP A 101 6.51 14.96 -10.08
N ILE A 102 5.22 15.18 -10.30
CA ILE A 102 4.54 14.88 -11.56
C ILE A 102 4.50 16.16 -12.39
N VAL A 103 5.34 16.22 -13.42
CA VAL A 103 5.45 17.38 -14.31
C VAL A 103 4.35 17.32 -15.36
N ARG A 104 3.52 18.35 -15.38
CA ARG A 104 2.40 18.48 -16.32
C ARG A 104 2.62 19.66 -17.28
N ASP A 105 2.27 19.47 -18.55
CA ASP A 105 2.16 20.53 -19.56
C ASP A 105 0.74 20.57 -20.11
N GLU A 106 0.07 21.73 -19.99
CA GLU A 106 -1.32 21.95 -20.44
C GLU A 106 -2.35 20.84 -20.08
N LYS A 107 -2.09 20.08 -19.00
CA LYS A 107 -2.81 18.90 -18.44
C LYS A 107 -2.28 17.52 -18.84
N GLU A 108 -1.35 17.40 -19.78
CA GLU A 108 -0.67 16.14 -20.06
C GLU A 108 0.49 15.91 -19.10
N ILE A 109 0.68 14.67 -18.65
CA ILE A 109 1.86 14.28 -17.87
C ILE A 109 3.03 14.11 -18.83
N VAL A 110 4.05 14.93 -18.63
CA VAL A 110 5.27 14.96 -19.45
C VAL A 110 6.39 14.16 -18.80
N ASP A 111 6.52 14.23 -17.48
CA ASP A 111 7.60 13.53 -16.78
C ASP A 111 7.30 13.26 -15.29
N PHE A 112 8.11 12.39 -14.69
CA PHE A 112 8.15 12.12 -13.25
C PHE A 112 9.55 12.40 -12.73
N VAL A 113 9.72 13.54 -12.06
CA VAL A 113 11.03 13.97 -11.56
C VAL A 113 11.22 13.45 -10.15
N ARG A 114 12.23 12.58 -9.95
CA ARG A 114 12.57 12.11 -8.59
C ARG A 114 12.94 13.30 -7.72
N ILE A 115 12.22 13.47 -6.62
CA ILE A 115 12.59 14.41 -5.58
C ILE A 115 13.82 13.77 -4.91
N LYS A 116 15.01 14.34 -5.14
CA LYS A 116 16.23 13.90 -4.46
C LYS A 116 16.07 14.26 -2.99
N ASP A 117 16.06 13.24 -2.14
CA ASP A 117 16.17 13.42 -0.70
C ASP A 117 17.58 13.95 -0.37
N ASP A 118 17.79 15.27 -0.44
CA ASP A 118 18.83 15.93 0.36
C ASP A 118 18.39 16.06 1.85
N LEU A 119 17.26 15.48 2.20
CA LEU A 119 16.90 15.17 3.57
C LEU A 119 17.43 13.78 3.92
N GLY A 120 18.73 13.75 4.20
CA GLY A 120 19.31 12.78 5.12
C GLY A 120 18.73 12.96 6.54
N GLU A 121 17.41 12.94 6.70
CA GLU A 121 16.81 12.51 7.94
C GLU A 121 17.12 11.03 8.07
N LYS A 122 18.26 10.77 8.73
CA LYS A 122 18.38 9.60 9.58
C LYS A 122 17.01 9.43 10.26
N VAL A 123 16.28 8.39 9.89
CA VAL A 123 15.21 7.82 10.72
C VAL A 123 15.91 7.25 11.95
N GLY A 124 16.34 8.16 12.80
CA GLY A 124 17.11 7.96 14.01
C GLY A 124 16.29 8.59 15.12
N GLY A 125 15.35 7.81 15.62
CA GLY A 125 14.79 7.96 16.97
C GLY A 125 13.80 9.10 17.16
N THR A 126 12.54 8.92 16.75
CA THR A 126 11.35 9.19 17.59
C THR A 126 10.07 8.82 16.84
N ALA A 127 9.62 7.58 17.07
CA ALA A 127 8.23 7.09 17.00
C ALA A 127 8.27 5.62 16.59
N ILE A 128 8.78 4.79 17.51
CA ILE A 128 8.33 3.39 17.62
C ILE A 128 6.86 3.51 18.02
N SER A 129 5.98 3.75 17.04
CA SER A 129 4.55 3.55 17.23
C SER A 129 4.36 2.06 17.34
N ARG A 130 4.25 1.67 18.60
CA ARG A 130 3.95 0.36 19.12
C ARG A 130 3.08 -0.44 18.16
N THR A 131 3.48 -1.69 17.99
CA THR A 131 2.60 -2.82 17.75
C THR A 131 1.43 -2.76 18.74
N ILE A 132 0.39 -1.98 18.46
CA ILE A 132 -0.84 -2.04 19.25
C ILE A 132 -1.57 -3.30 18.77
N LYS A 133 -1.18 -4.42 19.36
CA LYS A 133 -2.12 -5.52 19.59
C LYS A 133 -3.10 -4.98 20.64
N PRO A 134 -4.39 -4.78 20.35
CA PRO A 134 -5.35 -4.17 21.28
C PRO A 134 -5.64 -5.00 22.55
N TYR A 135 -4.97 -6.14 22.72
CA TYR A 135 -5.28 -7.15 23.73
C TYR A 135 -4.18 -7.31 24.79
N LEU A 136 -3.11 -6.50 24.77
CA LEU A 136 -2.03 -6.58 25.77
C LEU A 136 -2.11 -5.51 26.86
N ASP A 137 -2.73 -4.35 26.60
CA ASP A 137 -2.83 -3.25 27.57
C ASP A 137 -3.97 -3.47 28.60
N ALA A 138 -4.72 -4.57 28.51
CA ALA A 138 -5.83 -4.88 29.43
C ALA A 138 -5.44 -5.86 30.54
N GLN A 139 -4.17 -6.26 30.66
CA GLN A 139 -3.71 -7.23 31.67
C GLN A 139 -2.66 -6.70 32.64
N GLU A 140 -2.23 -5.44 32.54
CA GLU A 140 -1.17 -4.90 33.42
C GLU A 140 -1.68 -4.38 34.78
N ASP A 141 -2.99 -4.36 35.05
CA ASP A 141 -3.58 -3.88 36.31
C ASP A 141 -4.46 -4.91 37.06
N GLU A 142 -4.36 -6.20 36.74
CA GLU A 142 -4.96 -7.24 37.61
C GLU A 142 -4.01 -7.57 38.77
N VAL A 143 -4.32 -7.04 39.96
CA VAL A 143 -3.73 -7.53 41.21
C VAL A 143 -4.26 -8.93 41.47
N VAL A 144 -3.45 -9.94 41.16
CA VAL A 144 -3.70 -11.33 41.55
C VAL A 144 -3.48 -11.43 43.06
N LEU A 145 -4.57 -11.41 43.83
CA LEU A 145 -4.56 -11.82 45.23
C LEU A 145 -4.55 -13.34 45.29
N PHE A 146 -3.37 -13.92 45.52
CA PHE A 146 -3.29 -15.32 45.95
C PHE A 146 -3.87 -15.39 47.36
N PRO A 147 -4.85 -16.28 47.66
CA PRO A 147 -5.09 -16.65 49.05
C PRO A 147 -3.79 -17.26 49.57
N SER A 148 -3.21 -16.65 50.60
CA SER A 148 -2.10 -17.23 51.34
C SER A 148 -2.61 -18.50 52.00
N ASP A 149 -2.26 -19.65 51.43
CA ASP A 149 -2.17 -20.87 52.22
C ASP A 149 -0.92 -20.76 53.11
N GLU A 150 -1.09 -21.05 54.41
CA GLU A 150 -0.13 -21.05 55.54
C GLU A 150 -0.02 -19.69 56.28
N GLU A 151 -0.44 -19.52 57.54
CA GLU A 151 -0.64 -20.46 58.67
C GLU A 151 -2.10 -20.61 59.17
#